data_AF-A0A1S0UIF6-F1
#
_entry.id   AF-A0A1S0UIF6-F1
#
_cell.length_a   1.000
_cell.length_b   1.000
_cell.length_c   1.000
_cell.angle_alpha   90.00
_cell.angle_beta   90.00
_cell.angle_gamma   90.00
#
_symmetry.space_group_name_H-M   'P 1'
#
loop_
_entity.id
_entity.type
_entity.pdbx_description
1 polymer ?
#
loop_
_entity_poly.entity_id
_entity_poly.type
_entity_poly.pdbx_seq_one_letter_code
_entity_poly.pdbx_strand_id
1 'polypeptide(L)'
;MADILRRLSGSRLGPLMKVSAGRLHTSTMQLSSPFVKAQKKMDPEIAKLREERKRRKLKKEIKLLESFGKKPKPVEEFIFDKKYEANINERMRAPVMLSEDEKDERAILEMDYMRHLNKLAVMDTRWIVESIRKQENALQKLKMLSPELYKAALEPDECFLQSFTYQGPTLTPPLELYDPPDGHYIDVSKKWLC
;
A
#
# COMPACT_ATOMS: atom_id res chain seq x y z
N MET A 1 40.53 -20.08 -9.74
CA MET A 1 41.16 -20.28 -8.41
C MET A 1 40.91 -21.74 -7.99
N ALA A 2 41.17 -22.74 -8.81
CA ALA A 2 42.48 -23.28 -9.20
C ALA A 2 43.32 -23.70 -7.97
N ASP A 3 43.16 -24.97 -7.60
CA ASP A 3 44.23 -25.91 -7.28
C ASP A 3 45.42 -25.42 -6.47
N ILE A 4 45.30 -25.47 -5.15
CA ILE A 4 46.45 -25.72 -4.28
C ILE A 4 45.96 -26.63 -3.16
N LEU A 5 46.06 -27.95 -3.32
CA LEU A 5 46.28 -28.93 -2.23
C LEU A 5 46.34 -30.37 -2.80
N ARG A 6 47.06 -30.57 -3.91
CA ARG A 6 47.51 -31.91 -4.35
C ARG A 6 49.03 -31.89 -4.50
N ARG A 7 49.71 -32.18 -3.40
CA ARG A 7 51.12 -32.59 -3.23
C ARG A 7 51.20 -32.75 -1.72
N LEU A 8 51.28 -33.94 -1.15
CA LEU A 8 52.50 -34.74 -1.16
C LEU A 8 52.12 -36.20 -0.83
N SER A 9 52.02 -37.05 -1.85
CA SER A 9 52.39 -38.45 -1.71
C SER A 9 53.92 -38.51 -1.70
N GLY A 10 54.50 -39.01 -0.62
CA GLY A 10 55.95 -39.07 -0.47
C GLY A 10 56.35 -39.73 0.82
N SER A 11 56.08 -41.03 0.93
CA SER A 11 56.78 -41.89 1.90
C SER A 11 58.26 -41.87 1.57
N ARG A 12 59.07 -41.24 2.42
CA ARG A 12 60.50 -41.49 2.52
C ARG A 12 60.81 -41.72 3.99
N LEU A 13 60.89 -42.98 4.38
CA LEU A 13 61.42 -43.41 5.67
C LEU A 13 62.91 -43.06 5.70
N GLY A 14 63.27 -41.98 6.40
CA GLY A 14 64.62 -41.70 6.87
C GLY A 14 64.80 -42.22 8.30
N PRO A 15 66.01 -42.64 8.72
CA PRO A 15 66.18 -43.44 9.92
C PRO A 15 65.96 -42.63 11.20
N LEU A 16 65.32 -43.31 12.14
CA LEU A 16 64.88 -42.85 13.45
C LEU A 16 66.09 -42.62 14.38
N MET A 17 66.46 -41.37 14.65
CA MET A 17 67.36 -41.05 15.77
C MET A 17 66.53 -40.81 17.04
N LYS A 18 66.75 -41.66 18.05
CA LYS A 18 66.11 -41.57 19.36
C LYS A 18 66.76 -40.45 20.18
N VAL A 19 66.02 -39.39 20.49
CA VAL A 19 66.42 -38.36 21.46
C VAL A 19 65.55 -38.54 22.71
N SER A 20 66.18 -38.69 23.88
CA SER A 20 65.48 -38.88 25.16
C SER A 20 64.91 -37.55 25.67
N ALA A 21 63.58 -37.43 25.65
CA ALA A 21 62.85 -36.25 26.14
C ALA A 21 62.65 -36.27 27.68
N GLY A 22 63.68 -36.65 28.43
CA GLY A 22 63.60 -36.84 29.90
C GLY A 22 63.58 -35.55 30.74
N ARG A 23 63.48 -34.36 30.15
CA ARG A 23 63.59 -33.06 30.87
C ARG A 23 62.67 -31.94 30.34
N LEU A 24 61.49 -32.25 29.84
CA LEU A 24 60.48 -31.22 29.52
C LEU A 24 59.48 -31.09 30.67
N HIS A 25 59.64 -30.05 31.50
CA HIS A 25 58.60 -29.62 32.44
C HIS A 25 57.64 -28.69 31.69
N THR A 26 56.47 -29.20 31.30
CA THR A 26 55.38 -28.38 30.78
C THR A 26 54.38 -28.08 31.90
N SER A 27 54.40 -26.86 32.45
CA SER A 27 53.33 -26.39 33.33
C SER A 27 52.09 -26.02 32.50
N THR A 28 50.91 -26.47 32.91
CA THR A 28 49.65 -26.16 32.26
C THR A 28 49.30 -24.67 32.44
N MET A 29 49.09 -23.94 31.35
CA MET A 29 48.63 -22.55 31.41
C MET A 29 47.20 -22.49 31.97
N GLN A 30 47.02 -21.87 33.14
CA GLN A 30 45.69 -21.54 33.66
C GLN A 30 45.16 -20.30 32.95
N LEU A 31 44.13 -20.48 32.10
CA LEU A 31 43.51 -19.42 31.29
C LEU A 31 42.54 -18.51 32.08
N SER A 32 42.50 -18.58 33.41
CA SER A 32 41.62 -17.74 34.25
C SER A 32 42.26 -17.40 35.60
N SER A 33 42.08 -16.16 36.07
CA SER A 33 42.58 -15.75 37.39
C SER A 33 41.79 -16.41 38.53
N PRO A 34 42.44 -16.81 39.64
CA PRO A 34 41.77 -17.48 40.76
C PRO A 34 40.77 -16.59 41.51
N PHE A 35 40.75 -15.28 41.23
CA PHE A 35 39.80 -14.34 41.80
C PHE A 35 38.49 -14.21 40.99
N VAL A 36 38.43 -14.73 39.77
CA VAL A 36 37.22 -14.69 38.93
C VAL A 36 36.40 -15.94 39.18
N LYS A 37 35.23 -15.76 39.81
CA LYS A 37 34.25 -16.84 40.00
C LYS A 37 33.69 -17.25 38.64
N ALA A 38 33.64 -18.55 38.37
CA ALA A 38 33.01 -19.09 37.16
C ALA A 38 31.55 -18.59 37.06
N GLN A 39 31.17 -18.06 35.90
CA GLN A 39 29.81 -17.59 35.67
C GLN A 39 28.85 -18.79 35.72
N LYS A 40 27.98 -18.80 36.73
CA LYS A 40 26.98 -19.86 36.86
C LYS A 40 26.00 -19.78 35.70
N LYS A 41 25.74 -20.93 35.08
CA LYS A 41 24.65 -21.07 34.10
C LYS A 41 23.35 -20.70 34.81
N MET A 42 22.54 -19.83 34.19
CA MET A 42 21.26 -19.44 34.79
C MET A 42 20.33 -20.65 34.88
N ASP A 43 19.49 -20.67 35.92
CA ASP A 43 18.46 -21.70 36.06
C ASP A 43 17.55 -21.73 34.83
N PRO A 44 17.18 -22.92 34.36
CA PRO A 44 16.39 -23.09 33.14
C PRO A 44 15.02 -22.39 33.23
N GLU A 45 14.43 -22.31 34.41
CA GLU A 45 13.16 -21.61 34.65
C GLU A 45 13.30 -20.08 34.54
N ILE A 46 14.40 -19.52 35.06
CA ILE A 46 14.70 -18.09 34.96
C ILE A 46 14.97 -17.69 33.50
N ALA A 47 15.63 -18.56 32.74
CA ALA A 47 15.85 -18.35 31.30
C ALA A 47 14.52 -18.32 30.51
N LYS A 48 13.62 -19.28 30.76
CA LYS A 48 12.27 -19.32 30.16
C LYS A 48 11.47 -18.06 30.50
N LEU A 49 11.48 -17.63 31.77
CA LEU A 49 10.79 -16.40 32.20
C LEU A 49 11.33 -15.14 31.50
N ARG A 50 12.64 -15.03 31.27
CA ARG A 50 13.23 -13.92 30.53
C ARG A 50 12.83 -13.94 29.06
N GLU A 51 12.79 -15.12 28.45
CA GLU A 51 12.36 -15.30 27.07
C GLU A 51 10.88 -14.96 26.88
N GLU A 52 10.01 -15.43 27.79
CA GLU A 52 8.59 -15.06 27.79
C GLU A 52 8.38 -13.56 27.94
N ARG A 53 9.13 -12.89 28.80
CA ARG A 53 9.07 -11.42 28.93
C ARG A 53 9.45 -10.73 27.61
N LYS A 54 10.51 -11.19 26.93
CA LYS A 54 10.91 -10.67 25.61
C LYS A 54 9.81 -10.91 24.57
N ARG A 55 9.24 -12.12 24.53
CA ARG A 55 8.13 -12.47 23.62
C ARG A 55 6.89 -11.62 23.88
N ARG A 56 6.54 -11.35 25.13
CA ARG A 56 5.42 -10.48 25.50
C ARG A 56 5.67 -9.03 25.09
N LYS A 57 6.89 -8.51 25.23
CA LYS A 57 7.25 -7.16 24.77
C LYS A 57 7.10 -7.05 23.25
N LEU A 58 7.71 -7.97 22.51
CA LEU A 58 7.62 -8.00 21.04
C LEU A 58 6.17 -8.14 20.56
N LYS A 59 5.36 -9.00 21.19
CA LYS A 59 3.93 -9.12 20.86
C LYS A 59 3.15 -7.81 21.07
N LYS A 60 3.45 -7.06 22.13
CA LYS A 60 2.82 -5.76 22.38
C LYS A 60 3.23 -4.72 21.34
N GLU A 61 4.51 -4.71 20.97
CA GLU A 61 5.06 -3.80 19.98
C GLU A 61 4.54 -4.08 18.58
N ILE A 62 4.45 -5.35 18.18
CA ILE A 62 3.80 -5.78 16.93
C ILE A 62 2.34 -5.33 16.92
N LYS A 63 1.58 -5.59 18.00
CA LYS A 63 0.17 -5.16 18.10
C LYS A 63 0.03 -3.63 18.02
N LEU A 64 0.99 -2.88 18.55
CA LEU A 64 1.03 -1.42 18.47
C LEU A 64 1.29 -0.97 17.02
N LEU A 65 2.29 -1.54 16.35
CA LEU A 65 2.60 -1.25 14.94
C LEU A 65 1.44 -1.62 14.01
N GLU A 66 0.80 -2.77 14.23
CA GLU A 66 -0.41 -3.20 13.53
C GLU A 66 -1.58 -2.21 13.71
N SER A 67 -1.63 -1.48 14.82
CA SER A 67 -2.64 -0.45 15.06
C SER A 67 -2.33 0.87 14.34
N PHE A 68 -1.06 1.20 14.14
CA PHE A 68 -0.64 2.40 13.40
C PHE A 68 -0.81 2.24 11.89
N GLY A 69 -0.45 1.07 11.34
CA GLY A 69 -0.57 0.78 9.90
C GLY A 69 -2.01 0.75 9.36
N LYS A 70 -3.03 0.89 10.23
CA LYS A 70 -4.45 0.96 9.85
C LYS A 70 -4.96 2.39 9.72
N LYS A 71 -4.16 3.41 10.01
CA LYS A 71 -4.60 4.81 9.88
C LYS A 71 -4.58 5.20 8.40
N PRO A 72 -5.72 5.56 7.79
CA PRO A 72 -5.72 6.03 6.41
C PRO A 72 -4.97 7.37 6.32
N LYS A 73 -4.36 7.62 5.16
CA LYS A 73 -3.78 8.94 4.87
C LYS A 73 -4.89 9.99 4.94
N PRO A 74 -4.65 11.16 5.56
CA PRO A 74 -5.64 12.21 5.62
C PRO A 74 -5.94 12.76 4.22
N VAL A 75 -7.20 13.10 3.96
CA VAL A 75 -7.63 13.76 2.72
C VAL A 75 -7.51 15.26 2.93
N GLU A 76 -6.49 15.86 2.33
CA GLU A 76 -6.15 17.28 2.55
C GLU A 76 -7.28 18.23 2.15
N GLU A 77 -8.02 17.91 1.08
CA GLU A 77 -9.14 18.71 0.56
C GLU A 77 -10.32 18.82 1.54
N PHE A 78 -10.47 17.86 2.45
CA PHE A 78 -11.55 17.87 3.45
C PHE A 78 -11.16 18.52 4.77
N ILE A 79 -9.88 18.87 4.95
CA ILE A 79 -9.38 19.42 6.21
C ILE A 79 -9.19 20.93 6.07
N PHE A 80 -9.81 21.68 6.97
CA PHE A 80 -9.57 23.12 7.08
C PHE A 80 -8.14 23.39 7.56
N ASP A 81 -7.39 24.22 6.84
CA ASP A 81 -6.02 24.57 7.24
C ASP A 81 -6.05 25.57 8.41
N LYS A 82 -5.47 25.13 9.54
CA LYS A 82 -5.43 25.88 10.80
C LYS A 82 -4.78 27.26 10.67
N LYS A 83 -3.92 27.45 9.66
CA LYS A 83 -3.29 28.75 9.36
C LYS A 83 -4.32 29.87 9.15
N TYR A 84 -5.52 29.53 8.71
CA TYR A 84 -6.53 30.52 8.38
C TYR A 84 -7.40 30.92 9.57
N GLU A 85 -7.40 30.18 10.69
CA GLU A 85 -8.23 30.46 11.87
C GLU A 85 -8.05 31.88 12.43
N ALA A 86 -6.81 32.38 12.48
CA ALA A 86 -6.51 33.69 13.03
C ALA A 86 -7.00 34.86 12.15
N ASN A 87 -7.00 34.65 10.82
CA ASN A 87 -7.26 35.71 9.84
C ASN A 87 -8.61 35.52 9.11
N ILE A 88 -9.51 34.66 9.62
CA ILE A 88 -10.80 34.38 8.98
C ILE A 88 -11.57 35.69 8.78
N ASN A 89 -11.74 36.46 9.86
CA ASN A 89 -12.58 37.66 9.87
C ASN A 89 -12.10 38.72 8.87
N GLU A 90 -10.79 38.82 8.61
CA GLU A 90 -10.20 39.76 7.66
C GLU A 90 -10.42 39.34 6.19
N ARG A 91 -10.65 38.04 5.94
CA ARG A 91 -10.80 37.46 4.60
C ARG A 91 -12.25 37.23 4.21
N MET A 92 -13.18 37.37 5.15
CA MET A 92 -14.61 37.25 4.87
C MET A 92 -15.10 38.46 4.08
N ARG A 93 -15.83 38.20 2.99
CA ARG A 93 -16.59 39.24 2.30
C ARG A 93 -17.81 39.59 3.15
N ALA A 94 -18.20 40.87 3.15
CA ALA A 94 -19.42 41.29 3.83
C ALA A 94 -20.64 40.56 3.26
N PRO A 95 -21.62 40.17 4.10
CA PRO A 95 -22.81 39.48 3.63
C PRO A 95 -23.62 40.40 2.72
N VAL A 96 -23.99 39.89 1.54
CA VAL A 96 -24.84 40.60 0.59
C VAL A 96 -26.29 40.25 0.90
N MET A 97 -27.10 41.26 1.22
CA MET A 97 -28.54 41.10 1.38
C MET A 97 -29.21 41.13 0.00
N LEU A 98 -29.91 40.07 -0.34
CA LEU A 98 -30.65 39.96 -1.61
C LEU A 98 -32.00 40.66 -1.50
N SER A 99 -32.44 41.28 -2.60
CA SER A 99 -33.80 41.80 -2.72
C SER A 99 -34.83 40.66 -2.65
N GLU A 100 -36.08 40.96 -2.33
CA GLU A 100 -37.17 39.96 -2.36
C GLU A 100 -37.35 39.41 -3.78
N ASP A 101 -37.35 40.28 -4.79
CA ASP A 101 -37.45 39.90 -6.21
C ASP A 101 -36.35 38.90 -6.61
N GLU A 102 -35.10 39.15 -6.22
CA GLU A 102 -33.96 38.27 -6.53
C GLU A 102 -34.07 36.89 -5.87
N LYS A 103 -34.67 36.82 -4.67
CA LYS A 103 -34.91 35.55 -3.98
C LYS A 103 -35.99 34.75 -4.69
N ASP A 104 -37.05 35.41 -5.11
CA ASP A 104 -38.15 34.79 -5.84
C ASP A 104 -37.68 34.27 -7.21
N GLU A 105 -36.87 35.06 -7.94
CA GLU A 105 -36.24 34.63 -9.20
C GLU A 105 -35.37 33.38 -9.01
N ARG A 106 -34.53 33.35 -7.96
CA ARG A 106 -33.71 32.17 -7.64
C ARG A 106 -34.56 30.95 -7.31
N ALA A 107 -35.62 31.13 -6.52
CA ALA A 107 -36.52 30.03 -6.17
C ALA A 107 -37.18 29.44 -7.43
N ILE A 108 -37.64 30.28 -8.36
CA ILE A 108 -38.22 29.83 -9.64
C ILE A 108 -37.17 29.06 -10.46
N LEU A 109 -35.95 29.61 -10.59
CA LEU A 109 -34.87 28.95 -11.32
C LEU A 109 -34.47 27.60 -10.71
N GLU A 110 -34.41 27.52 -9.38
CA GLU A 110 -34.13 26.26 -8.66
C GLU A 110 -35.23 25.23 -8.93
N MET A 111 -36.50 25.63 -8.87
CA MET A 111 -37.63 24.73 -9.19
C MET A 111 -37.56 24.20 -10.62
N ASP A 112 -37.27 25.07 -11.60
CA ASP A 112 -37.15 24.67 -13.00
C ASP A 112 -35.94 23.78 -13.24
N TYR A 113 -34.81 24.07 -12.59
CA TYR A 113 -33.61 23.24 -12.64
C TYR A 113 -33.87 21.84 -12.04
N MET A 114 -34.53 21.77 -10.88
CA MET A 114 -34.92 20.48 -10.28
C MET A 114 -35.87 19.68 -11.17
N ARG A 115 -36.83 20.36 -11.81
CA ARG A 115 -37.74 19.73 -12.78
C ARG A 115 -36.97 19.18 -13.98
N HIS A 116 -35.98 19.91 -14.47
CA HIS A 116 -35.10 19.46 -15.56
C HIS A 116 -34.27 18.24 -15.17
N LEU A 117 -33.62 18.27 -14.00
CA LEU A 117 -32.84 17.13 -13.49
C LEU A 117 -33.69 15.87 -13.33
N ASN A 118 -34.93 16.01 -12.83
CA ASN A 118 -35.85 14.89 -12.72
C ASN A 118 -36.19 14.31 -14.10
N LYS A 119 -36.47 15.15 -15.10
CA LYS A 119 -36.70 14.69 -16.48
C LYS A 119 -35.49 13.91 -17.02
N LEU A 120 -34.28 14.40 -16.82
CA LEU A 120 -33.05 13.72 -17.24
C LEU A 120 -32.93 12.34 -16.56
N ALA A 121 -33.10 12.29 -15.24
CA ALA A 121 -33.03 11.04 -14.47
C ALA A 121 -34.08 10.01 -14.90
N VAL A 122 -35.31 10.44 -15.22
CA VAL A 122 -36.36 9.57 -15.75
C VAL A 122 -35.98 9.04 -17.13
N MET A 123 -35.41 9.88 -18.00
CA MET A 123 -34.95 9.46 -19.33
C MET A 123 -33.81 8.43 -19.23
N ASP A 124 -32.81 8.68 -18.39
CA ASP A 124 -31.68 7.77 -18.18
C ASP A 124 -32.15 6.44 -17.60
N THR A 125 -33.01 6.48 -16.58
CA THR A 125 -33.56 5.27 -15.96
C THR A 125 -34.35 4.46 -16.97
N ARG A 126 -35.18 5.12 -17.79
CA ARG A 126 -35.92 4.45 -18.86
C ARG A 126 -34.98 3.81 -19.88
N TRP A 127 -33.95 4.51 -20.31
CA TRP A 127 -32.97 4.00 -21.27
C TRP A 127 -32.21 2.77 -20.72
N ILE A 128 -31.79 2.81 -19.45
CA ILE A 128 -31.14 1.69 -18.76
C ILE A 128 -32.08 0.47 -18.72
N VAL A 129 -33.32 0.67 -18.27
CA VAL A 129 -34.33 -0.40 -18.17
C VAL A 129 -34.63 -1.01 -19.55
N GLU A 130 -34.80 -0.18 -20.58
CA GLU A 130 -35.00 -0.66 -21.95
C GLU A 130 -33.78 -1.43 -22.48
N SER A 131 -32.56 -0.99 -22.16
CA SER A 131 -31.32 -1.67 -22.55
C SER A 131 -31.17 -3.03 -21.88
N ILE A 132 -31.46 -3.12 -20.57
CA ILE A 132 -31.46 -4.38 -19.82
C ILE A 132 -32.52 -5.34 -20.40
N ARG A 133 -33.75 -4.86 -20.65
CA ARG A 133 -34.81 -5.69 -21.24
C ARG A 133 -34.42 -6.23 -22.60
N LYS A 134 -33.75 -5.44 -23.44
CA LYS A 134 -33.25 -5.89 -24.75
C LYS A 134 -32.16 -6.95 -24.59
N GLN A 135 -31.24 -6.77 -23.65
CA GLN A 135 -30.18 -7.74 -23.34
C GLN A 135 -30.78 -9.07 -22.85
N GLU A 136 -31.74 -9.05 -21.92
CA GLU A 136 -32.42 -10.25 -21.42
C GLU A 136 -33.16 -10.99 -22.54
N ASN A 137 -33.92 -10.28 -23.37
CA ASN A 137 -34.61 -10.87 -24.51
C ASN A 137 -33.63 -11.52 -25.51
N ALA A 138 -32.47 -10.90 -25.74
CA ALA A 138 -31.42 -11.45 -26.59
C ALA A 138 -30.83 -12.73 -25.98
N LEU A 139 -30.56 -12.75 -24.67
CA LEU A 139 -30.06 -13.92 -23.95
C LEU A 139 -31.07 -15.09 -23.95
N GLN A 140 -32.37 -14.80 -23.78
CA GLN A 140 -33.42 -15.82 -23.86
C GLN A 140 -33.48 -16.46 -25.25
N LYS A 141 -33.38 -15.65 -26.32
CA LYS A 141 -33.30 -16.16 -27.69
C LYS A 141 -32.04 -16.98 -27.92
N LEU A 142 -30.88 -16.50 -27.45
CA LEU A 142 -29.61 -17.21 -27.55
C LEU A 142 -29.69 -18.57 -26.88
N LYS A 143 -30.30 -18.65 -25.68
CA LYS A 143 -30.49 -19.90 -24.95
C LYS A 143 -31.31 -20.95 -25.73
N MET A 144 -32.33 -20.51 -26.48
CA MET A 144 -33.14 -21.41 -27.32
C MET A 144 -32.37 -21.91 -28.55
N LEU A 145 -31.47 -21.10 -29.11
CA LEU A 145 -30.72 -21.43 -30.33
C LEU A 145 -29.46 -22.24 -30.04
N SER A 146 -28.67 -21.84 -29.03
CA SER A 146 -27.41 -22.48 -28.64
C SER A 146 -27.14 -22.34 -27.14
N PRO A 147 -27.23 -23.44 -26.38
CA PRO A 147 -26.96 -23.40 -24.94
C PRO A 147 -25.47 -23.21 -24.61
N GLU A 148 -24.56 -23.56 -25.53
CA GLU A 148 -23.11 -23.39 -25.34
C GLU A 148 -22.72 -21.92 -25.40
N LEU A 149 -23.19 -21.19 -26.42
CA LEU A 149 -22.94 -19.75 -26.54
C LEU A 149 -23.59 -18.95 -25.41
N TYR A 150 -24.75 -19.40 -24.93
CA TYR A 150 -25.38 -18.80 -23.76
C TYR A 150 -24.50 -18.90 -22.50
N LYS A 151 -23.84 -20.05 -22.27
CA LYS A 151 -22.91 -20.20 -21.14
C LYS A 151 -21.71 -19.28 -21.28
N ALA A 152 -21.10 -19.24 -22.46
CA ALA A 152 -19.96 -18.35 -22.73
C ALA A 152 -20.33 -16.87 -22.54
N ALA A 153 -21.53 -16.45 -22.97
CA ALA A 153 -22.00 -15.07 -22.83
C ALA A 153 -22.31 -14.65 -21.38
N LEU A 154 -22.47 -15.59 -20.45
CA LEU A 154 -22.67 -15.32 -19.03
C LEU A 154 -21.35 -15.14 -18.27
N GLU A 155 -20.24 -15.62 -18.82
CA GLU A 155 -18.94 -15.50 -18.19
C GLU A 155 -18.48 -14.03 -18.22
N PRO A 156 -18.04 -13.45 -17.09
CA PRO A 156 -17.56 -12.08 -17.06
C PRO A 156 -16.24 -11.97 -17.82
N ASP A 157 -16.08 -10.88 -18.59
CA ASP A 157 -14.82 -10.59 -19.28
C ASP A 157 -13.78 -10.02 -18.29
N GLU A 158 -12.94 -10.91 -17.76
CA GLU A 158 -11.86 -10.55 -16.82
C GLU A 158 -10.85 -9.57 -17.44
N CYS A 159 -10.61 -9.63 -18.76
CA CYS A 159 -9.68 -8.74 -19.43
C CYS A 159 -10.22 -7.30 -19.38
N PHE A 160 -11.50 -7.12 -19.69
CA PHE A 160 -12.15 -5.82 -19.60
C PHE A 160 -12.13 -5.25 -18.17
N LEU A 161 -12.44 -6.06 -17.16
CA LEU A 161 -12.50 -5.61 -15.76
C LEU A 161 -11.15 -5.12 -15.20
N GLN A 162 -10.03 -5.68 -15.67
CA GLN A 162 -8.70 -5.34 -15.17
C GLN A 162 -8.11 -4.07 -15.80
N SER A 163 -8.42 -3.80 -17.08
CA SER A 163 -7.75 -2.76 -17.86
C SER A 163 -8.66 -1.63 -18.35
N PHE A 164 -9.92 -1.58 -17.92
CA PHE A 164 -10.81 -0.51 -18.35
C PHE A 164 -10.39 0.85 -17.77
N THR A 165 -9.85 1.70 -18.62
CA THR A 165 -9.56 3.11 -18.31
C THR A 165 -10.37 4.01 -19.22
N TYR A 166 -11.15 4.92 -18.63
CA TYR A 166 -11.93 5.92 -19.36
C TYR A 166 -11.47 7.32 -18.97
N GLN A 167 -11.16 8.14 -19.99
CA GLN A 167 -10.89 9.56 -19.81
C GLN A 167 -12.15 10.33 -20.24
N GLY A 168 -12.61 11.23 -19.37
CA GLY A 168 -13.79 12.06 -19.67
C GLY A 168 -13.56 12.99 -20.87
N PRO A 169 -14.64 13.53 -21.45
CA PRO A 169 -14.53 14.47 -22.56
C PRO A 169 -13.83 15.76 -22.12
N THR A 170 -12.96 16.32 -22.97
CA THR A 170 -12.35 17.62 -22.76
C THR A 170 -13.30 18.74 -23.20
N LEU A 171 -13.14 19.95 -22.64
CA LEU A 171 -13.91 21.13 -23.07
C LEU A 171 -13.64 21.49 -24.54
N THR A 172 -12.42 21.26 -25.00
CA THR A 172 -11.97 21.51 -26.37
C THR A 172 -11.14 20.31 -26.84
N PRO A 173 -11.32 19.85 -28.10
CA PRO A 173 -10.50 18.76 -28.64
C PRO A 173 -9.01 19.17 -28.71
N PRO A 174 -8.09 18.20 -28.71
CA PRO A 174 -6.66 18.48 -28.84
C PRO A 174 -6.33 19.10 -30.20
N LEU A 175 -5.36 20.01 -30.20
CA LEU A 175 -4.80 20.61 -31.41
C LEU A 175 -3.63 19.74 -31.90
N GLU A 176 -3.64 19.36 -33.18
CA GLU A 176 -2.64 18.42 -33.75
C GLU A 176 -1.20 18.98 -33.76
N LEU A 177 -1.03 20.30 -33.88
CA LEU A 177 0.27 20.96 -34.05
C LEU A 177 0.60 21.88 -32.87
N TYR A 178 0.12 21.55 -31.67
CA TYR A 178 0.44 22.31 -30.47
C TYR A 178 1.69 21.74 -29.80
N ASP A 179 2.78 22.50 -29.85
CA ASP A 179 4.00 22.21 -29.10
C ASP A 179 3.91 22.86 -27.71
N PRO A 180 3.77 22.07 -26.63
CA PRO A 180 3.74 22.61 -25.28
C PRO A 180 5.12 23.18 -24.89
N PRO A 181 5.16 24.25 -24.06
CA PRO A 181 6.42 24.75 -23.53
C PRO A 181 7.09 23.74 -22.61
N ASP A 182 8.42 23.74 -22.57
CA ASP A 182 9.20 22.87 -21.69
C ASP A 182 9.01 23.26 -20.21
N GLY A 183 9.01 22.25 -19.33
CA GLY A 183 8.74 22.42 -17.91
C GLY A 183 9.11 21.17 -17.09
N HIS A 184 9.57 21.40 -15.86
CA HIS A 184 9.93 20.32 -14.94
C HIS A 184 8.78 20.05 -13.96
N TYR A 185 8.32 18.79 -13.89
CA TYR A 185 7.37 18.35 -12.89
C TYR A 185 8.11 17.94 -11.60
N ILE A 186 7.82 18.61 -10.49
CA ILE A 186 8.33 18.27 -9.16
C ILE A 186 7.16 17.80 -8.31
N ASP A 187 7.19 16.53 -7.89
CA ASP A 187 6.18 16.00 -6.97
C ASP A 187 6.35 16.58 -5.56
N VAL A 188 5.39 17.40 -5.15
CA VAL A 188 5.32 18.03 -3.83
C VAL A 188 4.36 17.32 -2.86
N SER A 189 3.90 16.11 -3.22
CA SER A 189 2.99 15.31 -2.39
C SER A 189 3.56 15.05 -1.00
N LYS A 190 2.78 15.35 0.04
CA LYS A 190 3.21 15.13 1.43
C LYS A 190 3.37 13.63 1.72
N LYS A 191 4.52 13.27 2.24
CA LYS A 191 4.79 11.89 2.69
C LYS A 191 4.22 11.70 4.09
N TRP A 192 3.20 10.88 4.19
CA TRP A 192 2.62 10.46 5.47
C TRP A 192 3.32 9.18 5.94
N LEU A 193 3.90 9.22 7.15
CA LEU A 193 4.40 8.01 7.82
C LEU A 193 3.18 7.25 8.37
N CYS A 194 2.93 6.07 7.81
CA CYS A 194 1.89 5.14 8.27
C CYS A 194 2.46 4.14 9.28
#